data_AF-V4CAC0-F1
#
_entry.id   AF-V4CAC0-F1
#
_cell.length_a   1.000
_cell.length_b   1.000
_cell.length_c   1.000
_cell.angle_alpha   90.00
_cell.angle_beta   90.00
_cell.angle_gamma   90.00
#
_symmetry.space_group_name_H-M   'P 1'
#
loop_
_entity.id
_entity.type
_entity.pdbx_description
1 polymer ?
#
loop_
_entity_poly.entity_id
_entity_poly.type
_entity_poly.pdbx_seq_one_letter_code
_entity_poly.pdbx_strand_id
1 'polypeptide(L)'
;MLSCTHVLYYYISGGKAKNGAPILIFADRPNEPEVPDEEYKKLITYLCSITLRAEKETGFVVVIDRRNDGWGAVRSILLKISGFFPCHVQVAFLLQPKGFFQRAFADFRSKFVKEELEFKVRL
;
A
#
# COMPACT_ATOMS: atom_id res chain seq x y z
N MET A 1 6.24 22.33 1.37
CA MET A 1 6.93 21.70 2.50
C MET A 1 6.07 20.52 2.94
N LEU A 2 6.53 19.27 2.79
CA LEU A 2 5.77 18.11 3.26
C LEU A 2 5.68 18.22 4.79
N SER A 3 4.49 18.43 5.37
CA SER A 3 4.38 18.55 6.82
C SER A 3 4.75 17.21 7.46
N CYS A 4 5.41 17.23 8.64
CA CYS A 4 5.84 16.02 9.35
C CYS A 4 4.69 15.02 9.61
N THR A 5 3.43 15.48 9.61
CA THR A 5 2.23 14.64 9.73
C THR A 5 2.07 13.64 8.57
N HIS A 6 2.58 13.98 7.38
CA HIS A 6 2.44 13.17 6.16
C HIS A 6 3.41 11.98 6.10
N VAL A 7 4.60 12.12 6.70
CA VAL A 7 5.64 11.06 6.74
C VAL A 7 5.20 9.87 7.60
N LEU A 8 4.30 10.10 8.55
CA LEU A 8 3.72 9.03 9.36
C LEU A 8 2.68 8.19 8.59
N TYR A 9 2.25 8.57 7.36
CA TYR A 9 1.23 7.84 6.59
C TYR A 9 1.87 6.74 5.75
N TYR A 10 2.98 7.08 5.09
CA TYR A 10 3.71 6.22 4.18
C TYR A 10 5.20 6.34 4.48
N TYR A 11 5.88 5.22 4.70
CA TYR A 11 7.32 5.24 4.98
C TYR A 11 8.02 3.97 4.51
N ILE A 12 9.33 4.08 4.28
CA ILE A 12 10.22 2.93 4.05
C ILE A 12 10.71 2.42 5.40
N SER A 13 10.56 1.12 5.66
CA SER A 13 10.88 0.53 6.97
C SER A 13 12.37 0.52 7.35
N GLY A 14 13.27 0.85 6.42
CA GLY A 14 14.73 0.65 6.54
C GLY A 14 15.18 -0.81 6.35
N GLY A 15 14.29 -1.77 6.66
CA GLY A 15 14.48 -3.18 6.34
C GLY A 15 14.18 -3.52 4.88
N LYS A 16 14.63 -4.72 4.48
CA LYS A 16 14.42 -5.27 3.13
C LYS A 16 13.79 -6.65 3.22
N ALA A 17 13.05 -7.02 2.18
CA ALA A 17 12.60 -8.39 2.01
C ALA A 17 13.80 -9.32 1.71
N LYS A 18 13.57 -10.64 1.76
CA LYS A 18 14.62 -11.66 1.55
C LYS A 18 15.35 -11.53 0.20
N ASN A 19 14.68 -11.01 -0.82
CA ASN A 19 15.24 -10.77 -2.15
C ASN A 19 15.90 -9.38 -2.30
N GLY A 20 16.01 -8.60 -1.21
CA GLY A 20 16.55 -7.24 -1.25
C GLY A 20 15.53 -6.16 -1.61
N ALA A 21 14.27 -6.51 -1.86
CA ALA A 21 13.22 -5.55 -2.19
C ALA A 21 12.97 -4.56 -1.02
N PRO A 22 12.85 -3.26 -1.31
CA PRO A 22 12.52 -2.25 -0.32
C PRO A 22 11.06 -2.44 0.15
N ILE A 23 10.83 -2.21 1.45
CA ILE A 23 9.50 -2.37 2.06
C ILE A 23 8.90 -0.99 2.34
N LEU A 24 7.81 -0.66 1.64
CA LEU A 24 7.03 0.55 1.85
C LEU A 24 5.76 0.22 2.63
N ILE A 25 5.52 0.93 3.73
CA ILE A 25 4.42 0.69 4.64
C ILE A 25 3.39 1.82 4.52
N PHE A 26 2.14 1.44 4.30
CA PHE A 26 0.95 2.27 4.43
C PHE A 26 0.35 2.01 5.81
N ALA A 27 0.56 2.93 6.74
CA ALA A 27 0.20 2.72 8.14
C ALA A 27 -1.31 2.89 8.39
N ASP A 28 -1.80 2.18 9.40
CA ASP A 28 -3.16 2.35 9.93
C ASP A 28 -3.27 3.70 10.65
N ARG A 29 -4.36 4.42 10.38
CA ARG A 29 -4.60 5.79 10.85
C ARG A 29 -6.10 5.95 11.13
N PRO A 30 -6.61 5.36 12.21
CA PRO A 30 -8.03 5.47 12.52
C PRO A 30 -8.39 6.94 12.77
N ASN A 31 -9.50 7.39 12.18
CA ASN A 31 -10.09 8.72 12.33
C ASN A 31 -9.35 9.90 11.66
N GLU A 32 -8.31 9.63 10.86
CA GLU A 32 -7.68 10.66 10.03
C GLU A 32 -8.33 10.73 8.64
N PRO A 33 -8.41 11.91 8.02
CA PRO A 33 -8.88 12.04 6.64
C PRO A 33 -7.92 11.35 5.66
N GLU A 34 -8.47 10.89 4.53
CA GLU A 34 -7.64 10.29 3.49
C GLU A 34 -6.71 11.33 2.86
N VAL A 35 -5.45 10.93 2.60
CA VAL A 35 -4.47 11.79 1.93
C VAL A 35 -4.94 12.13 0.50
N PRO A 36 -5.03 13.41 0.11
CA PRO A 36 -5.37 13.83 -1.24
C PRO A 36 -4.44 13.23 -2.29
N ASP A 37 -4.96 12.94 -3.48
CA ASP A 37 -4.22 12.25 -4.55
C ASP A 37 -2.93 12.96 -4.96
N GLU A 38 -2.94 14.29 -5.01
CA GLU A 38 -1.76 15.09 -5.34
C GLU A 38 -0.65 14.97 -4.29
N GLU A 39 -1.01 14.88 -3.01
CA GLU A 39 -0.03 14.69 -1.94
C GLU A 39 0.47 13.25 -1.90
N TYR A 40 -0.43 12.28 -2.13
CA TYR A 40 -0.07 10.88 -2.31
C TYR A 40 0.97 10.72 -3.42
N LYS A 41 0.72 11.27 -4.62
CA LYS A 41 1.66 11.18 -5.75
C LYS A 41 3.02 11.77 -5.41
N LYS A 42 3.04 12.96 -4.77
CA LYS A 42 4.30 13.61 -4.33
C LYS A 42 5.06 12.76 -3.32
N LEU A 43 4.38 12.22 -2.32
CA LEU A 43 4.97 11.39 -1.27
C LEU A 43 5.55 10.11 -1.82
N ILE A 44 4.78 9.34 -2.61
CA ILE A 44 5.27 8.08 -3.17
C ILE A 44 6.40 8.33 -4.16
N THR A 45 6.32 9.39 -4.98
CA THR A 45 7.43 9.78 -5.87
C THR A 45 8.70 10.07 -5.07
N TYR A 46 8.59 10.80 -3.96
CA TYR A 46 9.72 11.10 -3.10
C TYR A 46 10.30 9.84 -2.44
N LEU A 47 9.48 8.99 -1.82
CA LEU A 47 9.93 7.76 -1.16
C LEU A 47 10.59 6.80 -2.17
N CYS A 48 10.00 6.67 -3.35
CA CYS A 48 10.58 5.88 -4.43
C CYS A 48 11.87 6.53 -4.96
N SER A 49 12.01 7.85 -5.01
CA SER A 49 13.22 8.50 -5.54
C SER A 49 14.44 8.29 -4.65
N ILE A 50 14.26 8.34 -3.32
CA ILE A 50 15.35 8.17 -2.33
C ILE A 50 15.79 6.71 -2.12
N THR A 51 15.01 5.75 -2.62
CA THR A 51 15.38 4.32 -2.59
C THR A 51 16.52 4.05 -3.60
N LEU A 52 17.42 3.10 -3.36
CA LEU A 52 18.55 2.85 -4.26
C LEU A 52 18.07 2.24 -5.59
N ARG A 53 18.78 2.50 -6.69
CA ARG A 53 18.40 2.00 -8.02
C ARG A 53 18.28 0.47 -8.08
N ALA A 54 19.28 -0.25 -7.57
CA ALA A 54 19.29 -1.71 -7.57
C ALA A 54 18.12 -2.32 -6.76
N GLU A 55 17.65 -1.62 -5.73
CA GLU A 55 16.48 -2.02 -4.94
C GLU A 55 15.19 -1.83 -5.73
N LYS A 56 15.05 -0.71 -6.47
CA LYS A 56 13.88 -0.45 -7.32
C LYS A 56 13.73 -1.47 -8.45
N GLU A 57 14.84 -1.94 -9.01
CA GLU A 57 14.85 -2.98 -10.06
C GLU A 57 14.28 -4.32 -9.55
N THR A 58 14.42 -4.61 -8.25
CA THR A 58 13.80 -5.77 -7.61
C THR A 58 12.27 -5.62 -7.46
N GLY A 59 11.78 -4.37 -7.47
CA GLY A 59 10.39 -4.02 -7.18
C GLY A 59 10.14 -3.85 -5.67
N PHE A 60 9.08 -3.12 -5.33
CA PHE A 60 8.70 -2.82 -3.96
C PHE A 60 7.84 -3.93 -3.37
N VAL A 61 8.09 -4.25 -2.10
CA VAL A 61 7.11 -4.91 -1.25
C VAL A 61 6.30 -3.84 -0.55
N VAL A 62 4.99 -3.88 -0.71
CA VAL A 62 4.07 -2.95 -0.06
C VAL A 62 3.41 -3.64 1.11
N VAL A 63 3.34 -2.99 2.27
CA VAL A 63 2.54 -3.44 3.41
C VAL A 63 1.44 -2.42 3.65
N ILE A 64 0.20 -2.88 3.67
CA ILE A 64 -0.99 -2.07 3.85
C ILE A 64 -1.59 -2.45 5.21
N ASP A 65 -1.42 -1.58 6.20
CA ASP A 65 -1.99 -1.79 7.52
C ASP A 65 -3.37 -1.13 7.60
N ARG A 66 -4.42 -1.96 7.68
CA ARG A 66 -5.82 -1.54 7.74
C ARG A 66 -6.57 -2.32 8.82
N ARG A 67 -5.91 -2.63 9.94
CA ARG A 67 -6.47 -3.49 11.00
C ARG A 67 -7.70 -2.91 11.71
N ASN A 68 -7.81 -1.58 11.77
CA ASN A 68 -8.93 -0.90 12.42
C ASN A 68 -9.94 -0.29 11.43
N ASP A 69 -9.77 -0.52 10.13
CA ASP A 69 -10.57 0.10 9.06
C ASP A 69 -11.69 -0.79 8.50
N GLY A 70 -12.54 -0.23 7.63
CA GLY A 70 -13.52 -0.99 6.84
C GLY A 70 -12.99 -1.39 5.46
N TRP A 71 -13.72 -2.26 4.75
CA TRP A 71 -13.35 -2.68 3.39
C TRP A 71 -13.28 -1.52 2.38
N GLY A 72 -14.08 -0.47 2.57
CA GLY A 72 -14.03 0.73 1.74
C GLY A 72 -12.65 1.40 1.74
N ALA A 73 -12.01 1.51 2.90
CA ALA A 73 -10.67 2.08 3.02
C ALA A 73 -9.60 1.18 2.38
N VAL A 74 -9.73 -0.14 2.51
CA VAL A 74 -8.87 -1.11 1.81
C VAL A 74 -9.00 -0.97 0.30
N ARG A 75 -10.24 -0.88 -0.20
CA ARG A 75 -10.51 -0.70 -1.64
C ARG A 75 -9.90 0.61 -2.14
N SER A 76 -10.12 1.71 -1.41
CA SER A 76 -9.60 3.03 -1.76
C SER A 76 -8.09 3.02 -1.92
N ILE A 77 -7.35 2.45 -0.95
CA ILE A 77 -5.89 2.45 -1.02
C ILE A 77 -5.35 1.50 -2.11
N LEU A 78 -5.99 0.36 -2.35
CA LEU A 78 -5.61 -0.54 -3.42
C LEU A 78 -5.80 0.10 -4.80
N LEU A 79 -6.92 0.80 -5.01
CA LEU A 79 -7.18 1.58 -6.24
C LEU A 79 -6.18 2.71 -6.40
N LYS A 80 -5.83 3.41 -5.32
CA LYS A 80 -4.86 4.49 -5.32
C LYS A 80 -3.45 4.00 -5.70
N ILE A 81 -3.03 2.84 -5.18
CA ILE A 81 -1.77 2.19 -5.58
C ILE A 81 -1.83 1.75 -7.05
N SER A 82 -2.93 1.14 -7.48
CA SER A 82 -3.08 0.68 -8.88
C SER A 82 -3.14 1.85 -9.87
N GLY A 83 -3.75 2.97 -9.48
CA GLY A 83 -3.83 4.17 -10.32
C GLY A 83 -2.52 4.95 -10.39
N PHE A 84 -1.68 4.88 -9.34
CA PHE A 84 -0.34 5.47 -9.36
C PHE A 84 0.61 4.80 -8.36
N PHE A 85 1.66 4.18 -8.89
CA PHE A 85 2.86 3.85 -8.15
C PHE A 85 4.06 3.95 -9.13
N PRO A 86 5.05 4.83 -8.89
CA PRO A 86 6.10 5.16 -9.86
C PRO A 86 7.17 4.06 -10.03
N CYS A 87 6.96 2.90 -9.42
CA CYS A 87 7.88 1.76 -9.41
C CYS A 87 7.08 0.46 -9.49
N HIS A 88 7.74 -0.63 -9.89
CA HIS A 88 7.09 -1.94 -9.91
C HIS A 88 6.72 -2.38 -8.48
N VAL A 89 5.46 -2.74 -8.24
CA VAL A 89 5.00 -3.37 -6.98
C VAL A 89 5.07 -4.88 -7.15
N GLN A 90 6.03 -5.52 -6.48
CA GLN A 90 6.23 -6.97 -6.55
C GLN A 90 5.09 -7.73 -5.86
N VAL A 91 4.71 -7.28 -4.67
CA VAL A 91 3.65 -7.87 -3.85
C VAL A 91 3.17 -6.85 -2.83
N ALA A 92 1.86 -6.85 -2.57
CA ALA A 92 1.25 -6.10 -1.47
C ALA A 92 0.75 -7.06 -0.39
N PHE A 93 1.14 -6.84 0.86
CA PHE A 93 0.62 -7.53 2.03
C PHE A 93 -0.41 -6.64 2.72
N LEU A 94 -1.61 -7.14 2.96
CA LEU A 94 -2.67 -6.41 3.64
C LEU A 94 -2.86 -6.97 5.05
N LEU A 95 -2.56 -6.16 6.08
CA LEU A 95 -2.90 -6.47 7.46
C LEU A 95 -4.38 -6.15 7.70
N GLN A 96 -5.10 -7.15 8.18
CA GLN A 96 -6.54 -7.26 7.93
C GLN A 96 -7.40 -6.51 8.96
N PRO A 97 -8.51 -5.87 8.52
CA PRO A 97 -9.52 -5.31 9.41
C PRO A 97 -10.32 -6.37 10.20
N LYS A 98 -10.83 -5.99 11.37
CA LYS A 98 -11.71 -6.85 12.19
C LYS A 98 -12.99 -7.24 11.41
N GLY A 99 -13.45 -8.50 11.54
CA GLY A 99 -14.70 -9.00 10.93
C GLY A 99 -14.56 -9.70 9.56
N PHE A 100 -13.33 -9.98 9.15
CA PHE A 100 -12.90 -10.47 7.83
C PHE A 100 -13.50 -11.79 7.29
N PHE A 101 -14.04 -12.68 8.14
CA PHE A 101 -14.25 -14.10 7.79
C PHE A 101 -15.69 -14.49 7.37
N GLN A 102 -16.56 -13.56 6.97
CA GLN A 102 -17.88 -13.95 6.45
C GLN A 102 -17.79 -14.42 4.98
N ARG A 103 -18.23 -15.67 4.72
CA ARG A 103 -18.03 -16.45 3.48
C ARG A 103 -18.47 -15.77 2.17
N ALA A 104 -19.40 -14.82 2.20
CA ALA A 104 -19.81 -14.05 1.02
C ALA A 104 -18.73 -13.11 0.47
N PHE A 105 -17.71 -12.77 1.29
CA PHE A 105 -16.65 -11.83 0.91
C PHE A 105 -15.48 -12.49 0.15
N ALA A 106 -15.29 -13.81 0.25
CA ALA A 106 -14.23 -14.52 -0.48
C ALA A 106 -14.42 -14.41 -2.00
N ASP A 107 -15.67 -14.53 -2.47
CA ASP A 107 -16.02 -14.48 -3.89
C ASP A 107 -15.90 -13.07 -4.47
N PHE A 108 -16.43 -12.05 -3.79
CA PHE A 108 -16.35 -10.66 -4.23
C PHE A 108 -14.90 -10.15 -4.28
N ARG A 109 -14.08 -10.60 -3.33
CA ARG A 109 -12.66 -10.26 -3.24
C ARG A 109 -11.81 -10.92 -4.32
N SER A 110 -12.12 -12.17 -4.67
CA SER A 110 -11.42 -12.87 -5.76
C SER A 110 -11.58 -12.16 -7.10
N LYS A 111 -12.78 -11.60 -7.36
CA LYS A 111 -13.06 -10.85 -8.58
C LYS A 111 -12.39 -9.48 -8.56
N PHE A 112 -12.59 -8.69 -7.50
CA PHE A 112 -11.99 -7.35 -7.37
C PHE A 112 -10.45 -7.36 -7.45
N VAL A 113 -9.79 -8.25 -6.70
CA VAL A 113 -8.31 -8.34 -6.69
C VAL A 113 -7.77 -8.82 -8.04
N LYS A 114 -8.53 -9.61 -8.80
CA LYS A 114 -8.07 -10.21 -10.06
C LYS A 114 -8.37 -9.35 -11.28
N GLU A 115 -9.40 -8.51 -11.24
CA GLU A 115 -9.86 -7.72 -12.38
C GLU A 115 -9.38 -6.26 -12.36
N GLU A 116 -9.14 -5.65 -11.19
CA GLU A 116 -8.81 -4.22 -11.09
C GLU A 116 -7.36 -3.91 -10.63
N LEU A 117 -6.58 -4.89 -10.17
CA LEU A 117 -5.23 -4.65 -9.63
C LEU A 117 -4.13 -5.23 -10.53
N GLU A 118 -3.11 -4.42 -10.80
CA GLU A 118 -1.94 -4.84 -11.58
C GLU A 118 -0.93 -5.67 -10.78
N PHE A 119 -1.11 -5.79 -9.46
CA PHE A 119 -0.17 -6.46 -8.55
C PHE A 119 -0.85 -7.49 -7.65
N LYS A 120 -0.04 -8.41 -7.12
CA LYS A 120 -0.51 -9.49 -6.26
C LYS A 120 -0.73 -9.02 -4.83
N VAL A 121 -1.93 -9.24 -4.29
CA VAL A 121 -2.25 -8.99 -2.87
C VAL A 121 -2.18 -10.29 -2.05
N ARG A 122 -1.55 -10.22 -0.88
CA ARG A 122 -1.44 -11.29 0.14
C ARG A 122 -2.08 -10.83 1.44
N LEU A 123 -2.76 -11.75 2.12
CA LEU A 123 -3.55 -11.53 3.33
C LEU A 123 -2.90 -12.19 4.53
#